data_AF-A0A8J6QL60-F1
#
_entry.id   AF-A0A8J6QL60-F1
#
_cell.length_a   1.000
_cell.length_b   1.000
_cell.length_c   1.000
_cell.angle_alpha   90.00
_cell.angle_beta   90.00
_cell.angle_gamma   90.00
#
_symmetry.space_group_name_H-M   'P 1'
#
loop_
_entity.id
_entity.type
_entity.pdbx_description
1 polymer ?
#
loop_
_entity_poly.entity_id
_entity_poly.type
_entity_poly.pdbx_seq_one_letter_code
_entity_poly.pdbx_strand_id
1 'polypeptide(L)'
;MQLTTALAMANGYAPNTEELGKLSDILCPNFINQCLETSGVATVRKRRIPLDMAVWTVIAMSLYRQEPVWSIVSKAQLMLPGKKPLVAPSAVVQARQRLGADAVKEVFHRSQQMWHQQANHPTWSGLKLLGVDGVVWRTPDSPDNRTRFKAPSNQNGDGSFPQVRMVCQMELTSHMMVASAFDSYKTNEMTLAERLIDTTPDHTLTLFDRGFYSLGLLNRWHQAGEQRHWLMPMRKGAQYTVIRKLGRNDKIVALQASPQARRKYSDLPDRVEVRLLTKTIKGKEVSILTSMTDAMRFPSADIVDLYRHRWEIEVGYREMKSSLLNNEFTLRSKLPEMIEQELWGLLLGYNIIRYQMVKMAQTVPGLYPNQLSFTTSAAAIIHLIYGFWLEAAGTIPKRINHLLDETPHHILPPKREDRIYPRCVKHKARKYPNKKNASQLN
;
A
#
# COMPACT_ATOMS: atom_id res chain seq x y z
N MET A 1 -52.03 11.79 -3.48
CA MET A 1 -50.67 11.37 -3.91
C MET A 1 -49.78 11.51 -2.68
N GLN A 2 -49.52 10.40 -1.99
CA GLN A 2 -49.03 10.37 -0.61
C GLN A 2 -47.50 10.23 -0.54
N LEU A 3 -46.85 11.23 0.07
CA LEU A 3 -45.43 11.21 0.46
C LEU A 3 -45.10 10.08 1.46
N THR A 4 -46.11 9.57 2.16
CA THR A 4 -45.99 8.47 3.14
C THR A 4 -45.83 7.10 2.49
N THR A 5 -46.29 6.89 1.25
CA THR A 5 -46.14 5.60 0.54
C THR A 5 -44.77 5.46 -0.13
N ALA A 6 -44.17 6.57 -0.57
CA ALA A 6 -42.83 6.56 -1.19
C ALA A 6 -41.71 6.35 -0.16
N LEU A 7 -41.84 6.89 1.06
CA LEU A 7 -40.88 6.67 2.15
C LEU A 7 -41.03 5.27 2.79
N ALA A 8 -42.23 4.69 2.78
CA ALA A 8 -42.47 3.32 3.26
C ALA A 8 -41.90 2.24 2.31
N MET A 9 -41.83 2.51 0.99
CA MET A 9 -41.26 1.58 0.01
C MET A 9 -39.73 1.67 -0.12
N ALA A 10 -39.10 2.80 0.26
CA ALA A 10 -37.65 2.95 0.26
C ALA A 10 -36.96 2.25 1.45
N ASN A 11 -37.66 2.07 2.57
CA ASN A 11 -37.13 1.44 3.79
C ASN A 11 -37.59 -0.01 4.00
N GLY A 12 -38.28 -0.60 3.02
CA GLY A 12 -38.99 -1.87 3.17
C GLY A 12 -38.31 -3.10 2.56
N TYR A 13 -36.98 -3.24 2.53
CA TYR A 13 -36.33 -4.51 2.11
C TYR A 13 -34.91 -4.71 2.66
N ALA A 14 -34.79 -4.94 3.97
CA ALA A 14 -33.76 -5.83 4.50
C ALA A 14 -34.11 -6.27 5.93
N PRO A 15 -34.32 -7.57 6.21
CA PRO A 15 -34.43 -8.05 7.58
C PRO A 15 -33.05 -7.86 8.25
N ASN A 16 -33.04 -7.11 9.38
CA ASN A 16 -31.93 -6.85 10.30
C ASN A 16 -30.72 -6.08 9.74
N THR A 17 -30.94 -4.86 9.26
CA THR A 17 -29.88 -3.86 9.02
C THR A 17 -29.43 -3.10 10.27
N GLU A 18 -30.10 -3.24 11.41
CA GLU A 18 -29.67 -2.61 12.68
C GLU A 18 -28.35 -3.18 13.24
N GLU A 19 -27.94 -4.39 12.84
CA GLU A 19 -26.65 -4.99 13.26
C GLU A 19 -25.46 -4.58 12.38
N LEU A 20 -25.70 -3.99 11.20
CA LEU A 20 -24.66 -3.55 10.24
C LEU A 20 -24.21 -2.09 10.46
N GLY A 21 -24.77 -1.40 11.44
CA GLY A 21 -24.39 -0.05 11.88
C GLY A 21 -23.04 0.04 12.59
N LYS A 22 -22.14 -0.93 12.41
CA LYS A 22 -20.90 -1.05 13.18
C LYS A 22 -19.61 -0.93 12.38
N LEU A 23 -19.64 -1.33 11.12
CA LEU A 23 -18.48 -1.29 10.20
C LEU A 23 -18.70 -0.36 9.02
N SER A 24 -19.95 0.06 8.84
CA SER A 24 -20.37 0.95 7.78
C SER A 24 -19.67 2.31 7.85
N ASP A 25 -19.27 2.71 9.06
CA ASP A 25 -18.46 3.91 9.33
C ASP A 25 -17.05 3.82 8.75
N ILE A 26 -16.51 2.61 8.53
CA ILE A 26 -15.20 2.39 7.91
C ILE A 26 -15.37 1.99 6.43
N LEU A 27 -16.15 0.94 6.16
CA LEU A 27 -16.51 0.48 4.82
C LEU A 27 -18.01 0.13 4.79
N CYS A 28 -18.80 1.01 4.19
CA CYS A 28 -20.24 0.82 4.04
C CYS A 28 -20.58 -0.46 3.23
N PRO A 29 -21.52 -1.30 3.68
CA PRO A 29 -21.97 -2.47 2.92
C PRO A 29 -22.45 -2.13 1.51
N ASN A 30 -23.14 -1.00 1.33
CA ASN A 30 -23.58 -0.54 0.01
C ASN A 30 -22.39 -0.23 -0.91
N PHE A 31 -21.33 0.37 -0.36
CA PHE A 31 -20.10 0.62 -1.09
C PHE A 31 -19.42 -0.69 -1.50
N ILE A 32 -19.34 -1.67 -0.60
CA ILE A 32 -18.78 -2.98 -0.93
C ILE A 32 -19.62 -3.65 -2.03
N ASN A 33 -20.95 -3.65 -1.92
CA ASN A 33 -21.84 -4.24 -2.91
C ASN A 33 -21.65 -3.63 -4.31
N GLN A 34 -21.51 -2.30 -4.42
CA GLN A 34 -21.21 -1.64 -5.70
C GLN A 34 -19.87 -2.10 -6.30
N CYS A 35 -18.86 -2.34 -5.47
CA CYS A 35 -17.59 -2.91 -5.92
C CYS A 35 -17.75 -4.36 -6.39
N LEU A 36 -18.57 -5.16 -5.69
CA LEU A 36 -18.88 -6.54 -6.09
C LEU A 36 -19.63 -6.60 -7.42
N GLU A 37 -20.54 -5.66 -7.67
CA GLU A 37 -21.24 -5.52 -8.95
C GLU A 37 -20.28 -5.17 -10.07
N THR A 38 -19.39 -4.20 -9.85
CA THR A 38 -18.39 -3.76 -10.84
C THR A 38 -17.41 -4.89 -11.20
N SER A 39 -17.04 -5.71 -10.22
CA SER A 39 -16.16 -6.87 -10.44
C SER A 39 -16.89 -8.11 -10.98
N GLY A 40 -18.19 -8.04 -11.21
CA GLY A 40 -18.98 -9.13 -11.81
C GLY A 40 -19.22 -10.32 -10.89
N VAL A 41 -18.99 -10.19 -9.58
CA VAL A 41 -19.16 -11.28 -8.60
C VAL A 41 -20.38 -11.10 -7.69
N ALA A 42 -21.12 -9.99 -7.85
CA ALA A 42 -22.34 -9.74 -7.08
C ALA A 42 -23.33 -10.91 -7.19
N THR A 43 -23.96 -11.23 -6.06
CA THR A 43 -24.90 -12.34 -6.00
C THR A 43 -26.09 -11.99 -5.13
N VAL A 44 -27.29 -12.34 -5.60
CA VAL A 44 -28.54 -12.20 -4.83
C VAL A 44 -28.62 -13.25 -3.71
N ARG A 45 -27.91 -14.38 -3.85
CA ARG A 45 -27.99 -15.49 -2.90
C ARG A 45 -27.19 -15.17 -1.62
N LYS A 46 -27.90 -14.88 -0.53
CA LYS A 46 -27.32 -14.79 0.82
C LYS A 46 -26.91 -16.17 1.33
N ARG A 47 -25.60 -16.42 1.34
CA ARG A 47 -25.00 -17.63 1.95
C ARG A 47 -24.59 -17.35 3.38
N ARG A 48 -24.21 -18.40 4.12
CA ARG A 48 -23.74 -18.28 5.51
C ARG A 48 -22.57 -17.30 5.69
N ILE A 49 -21.66 -17.22 4.71
CA ILE A 49 -20.69 -16.12 4.60
C ILE A 49 -21.03 -15.34 3.31
N PRO A 50 -21.75 -14.22 3.43
CA PRO A 50 -21.95 -13.23 2.38
C PRO A 50 -20.63 -12.67 1.83
N LEU A 51 -20.64 -12.07 0.64
CA LEU A 51 -19.42 -11.60 -0.02
C LEU A 51 -18.84 -10.34 0.64
N ASP A 52 -19.68 -9.45 1.16
CA ASP A 52 -19.28 -8.31 1.98
C ASP A 52 -18.56 -8.74 3.27
N MET A 53 -19.08 -9.76 3.96
CA MET A 53 -18.38 -10.37 5.11
C MET A 53 -17.11 -11.12 4.69
N ALA A 54 -17.05 -11.67 3.47
CA ALA A 54 -15.84 -12.28 2.93
C ALA A 54 -14.75 -11.22 2.67
N VAL A 55 -15.10 -10.00 2.22
CA VAL A 55 -14.16 -8.87 2.12
C VAL A 55 -13.55 -8.57 3.48
N TRP A 56 -14.39 -8.41 4.51
CA TRP A 56 -13.92 -8.21 5.88
C TRP A 56 -13.09 -9.37 6.41
N THR A 57 -13.38 -10.61 6.01
CA THR A 57 -12.56 -11.78 6.35
C THR A 57 -11.15 -11.63 5.78
N VAL A 58 -11.02 -11.21 4.52
CA VAL A 58 -9.73 -11.01 3.86
C VAL A 58 -8.95 -9.85 4.50
N ILE A 59 -9.62 -8.75 4.86
CA ILE A 59 -9.01 -7.65 5.63
C ILE A 59 -8.51 -8.17 6.99
N ALA A 60 -9.37 -8.87 7.73
CA ALA A 60 -9.08 -9.39 9.05
C ALA A 60 -7.94 -10.43 9.04
N MET A 61 -7.72 -11.15 7.93
CA MET A 61 -6.54 -12.02 7.78
C MET A 61 -5.22 -11.25 7.94
N SER A 62 -5.16 -9.99 7.54
CA SER A 62 -3.99 -9.13 7.69
C SER A 62 -3.86 -8.56 9.11
N LEU A 63 -4.98 -8.22 9.74
CA LEU A 63 -5.03 -7.62 11.08
C LEU A 63 -4.76 -8.66 12.19
N TYR A 64 -5.25 -9.89 12.01
CA TYR A 64 -5.14 -10.97 13.00
C TYR A 64 -4.19 -12.07 12.51
N ARG A 65 -2.91 -11.70 12.30
CA ARG A 65 -1.90 -12.60 11.70
C ARG A 65 -1.59 -13.85 12.52
N GLN A 66 -1.90 -13.85 13.81
CA GLN A 66 -1.67 -14.98 14.72
C GLN A 66 -2.85 -15.96 14.81
N GLU A 67 -4.01 -15.61 14.26
CA GLU A 67 -5.23 -16.42 14.36
C GLU A 67 -5.49 -17.20 13.06
N PRO A 68 -5.96 -18.45 13.14
CA PRO A 68 -6.41 -19.17 11.97
C PRO A 68 -7.67 -18.52 11.38
N VAL A 69 -7.81 -18.52 10.06
CA VAL A 69 -8.86 -17.74 9.35
C VAL A 69 -10.28 -18.10 9.82
N TRP A 70 -10.56 -19.36 10.13
CA TRP A 70 -11.87 -19.78 10.65
C TRP A 70 -12.18 -19.20 12.04
N SER A 71 -11.15 -19.04 12.89
CA SER A 71 -11.26 -18.42 14.22
C SER A 71 -11.57 -16.94 14.08
N ILE A 72 -10.88 -16.25 13.15
CA ILE A 72 -11.14 -14.85 12.82
C ILE A 72 -12.61 -14.64 12.43
N VAL A 73 -13.12 -15.44 11.47
CA VAL A 73 -14.52 -15.35 11.02
C VAL A 73 -15.50 -15.53 12.18
N SER A 74 -15.22 -16.48 13.08
CA SER A 74 -16.10 -16.78 14.21
C SER A 74 -16.06 -15.69 15.28
N LYS A 75 -14.86 -15.23 15.67
CA LYS A 75 -14.66 -14.20 16.70
C LYS A 75 -15.17 -12.83 16.25
N ALA A 76 -15.02 -12.50 14.97
CA ALA A 76 -15.53 -11.27 14.37
C ALA A 76 -16.99 -11.39 13.88
N GLN A 77 -17.66 -12.52 14.13
CA GLN A 77 -19.05 -12.74 13.70
C GLN A 77 -19.30 -12.43 12.21
N LEU A 78 -18.33 -12.77 11.35
CA LEU A 78 -18.35 -12.52 9.90
C LEU A 78 -19.19 -13.56 9.15
N MET A 79 -20.38 -13.84 9.66
CA MET A 79 -21.26 -14.90 9.19
C MET A 79 -22.70 -14.63 9.61
N LEU A 80 -23.66 -15.06 8.77
CA LEU A 80 -25.07 -15.06 9.14
C LEU A 80 -25.38 -16.17 10.15
N PRO A 81 -26.39 -15.97 11.02
CA PRO A 81 -26.89 -17.00 11.93
C PRO A 81 -27.26 -18.29 11.18
N GLY A 82 -27.04 -19.44 11.82
CA GLY A 82 -27.38 -20.74 11.25
C GLY A 82 -27.43 -21.84 12.30
N LYS A 83 -27.80 -23.06 11.88
CA LYS A 83 -28.01 -24.21 12.78
C LYS A 83 -26.80 -24.57 13.65
N LYS A 84 -25.59 -24.33 13.15
CA LYS A 84 -24.35 -24.53 13.91
C LYS A 84 -23.80 -23.18 14.33
N PRO A 85 -23.23 -23.02 15.53
CA PRO A 85 -22.67 -21.74 15.98
C PRO A 85 -21.42 -21.35 15.16
N LEU A 86 -20.55 -22.33 14.85
CA LEU A 86 -19.30 -22.09 14.13
C LEU A 86 -19.40 -22.46 12.64
N VAL A 87 -18.61 -21.78 11.81
CA VAL A 87 -18.47 -22.07 10.38
C VAL A 87 -17.34 -23.07 10.17
N ALA A 88 -17.58 -24.07 9.30
CA ALA A 88 -16.54 -25.02 8.93
C ALA A 88 -15.39 -24.31 8.18
N PRO A 89 -14.12 -24.68 8.40
CA PRO A 89 -12.98 -24.06 7.70
C PRO A 89 -13.13 -24.08 6.17
N SER A 90 -13.71 -25.15 5.60
CA SER A 90 -13.97 -25.27 4.16
C SER A 90 -14.93 -24.21 3.62
N ALA A 91 -15.93 -23.78 4.41
CA ALA A 91 -16.86 -22.75 3.98
C ALA A 91 -16.20 -21.36 3.89
N VAL A 92 -15.18 -21.09 4.72
CA VAL A 92 -14.36 -19.87 4.63
C VAL A 92 -13.55 -19.86 3.35
N VAL A 93 -12.92 -20.98 3.01
CA VAL A 93 -12.18 -21.13 1.75
C VAL A 93 -13.10 -20.95 0.54
N GLN A 94 -14.27 -21.60 0.54
CA GLN A 94 -15.26 -21.45 -0.54
C GLN A 94 -15.78 -20.01 -0.66
N ALA A 95 -15.95 -19.28 0.45
CA ALA A 95 -16.35 -17.87 0.41
C ALA A 95 -15.28 -17.00 -0.24
N ARG A 96 -14.00 -17.20 0.10
CA ARG A 96 -12.87 -16.50 -0.51
C ARG A 96 -12.72 -16.80 -2.01
N GLN A 97 -12.89 -18.06 -2.40
CA GLN A 97 -12.85 -18.46 -3.82
C GLN A 97 -13.96 -17.78 -4.64
N ARG A 98 -15.17 -17.69 -4.08
CA ARG A 98 -16.28 -16.96 -4.74
C ARG A 98 -16.03 -15.46 -4.84
N LEU A 99 -15.38 -14.87 -3.84
CA LEU A 99 -15.06 -13.44 -3.82
C LEU A 99 -14.05 -13.07 -4.92
N GLY A 100 -13.02 -13.91 -5.12
CA GLY A 100 -11.95 -13.62 -6.07
C GLY A 100 -11.01 -12.47 -5.63
N ALA A 101 -9.91 -12.27 -6.36
CA ALA A 101 -8.95 -11.21 -6.08
C ALA A 101 -9.42 -9.85 -6.61
N ASP A 102 -10.07 -9.83 -7.78
CA ASP A 102 -10.49 -8.60 -8.47
C ASP A 102 -11.52 -7.81 -7.67
N ALA A 103 -12.43 -8.48 -6.95
CA ALA A 103 -13.37 -7.81 -6.07
C ALA A 103 -12.66 -7.04 -4.93
N VAL A 104 -11.65 -7.64 -4.30
CA VAL A 104 -10.89 -6.98 -3.22
C VAL A 104 -10.02 -5.86 -3.79
N LYS A 105 -9.48 -6.04 -4.99
CA LYS A 105 -8.76 -5.01 -5.74
C LYS A 105 -9.64 -3.80 -6.04
N GLU A 106 -10.88 -4.02 -6.48
CA GLU A 106 -11.84 -2.94 -6.76
C GLU A 106 -12.20 -2.17 -5.49
N VAL A 107 -12.47 -2.90 -4.39
CA VAL A 107 -12.70 -2.28 -3.07
C VAL A 107 -11.50 -1.43 -2.65
N PHE A 108 -10.27 -1.93 -2.84
CA PHE A 108 -9.05 -1.16 -2.58
C PHE A 108 -8.99 0.13 -3.41
N HIS A 109 -9.15 0.05 -4.74
CA HIS A 109 -9.03 1.21 -5.62
C HIS A 109 -10.07 2.29 -5.33
N ARG A 110 -11.33 1.92 -5.09
CA ARG A 110 -12.38 2.90 -4.78
C ARG A 110 -12.21 3.50 -3.38
N SER A 111 -11.87 2.68 -2.39
CA SER A 111 -11.74 3.16 -1.01
C SER A 111 -10.54 4.09 -0.86
N GLN A 112 -9.40 3.76 -1.46
CA GLN A 112 -8.24 4.64 -1.44
C GLN A 112 -8.56 5.99 -2.12
N GLN A 113 -9.27 5.99 -3.26
CA GLN A 113 -9.61 7.24 -3.96
C GLN A 113 -10.44 8.16 -3.05
N MET A 114 -11.49 7.61 -2.43
CA MET A 114 -12.34 8.33 -1.49
C MET A 114 -11.55 8.86 -0.28
N TRP A 115 -10.74 8.00 0.35
CA TRP A 115 -9.98 8.38 1.54
C TRP A 115 -8.87 9.39 1.25
N HIS A 116 -8.18 9.29 0.10
CA HIS A 116 -7.18 10.28 -0.30
C HIS A 116 -7.78 11.65 -0.60
N GLN A 117 -9.03 11.72 -1.07
CA GLN A 117 -9.77 12.98 -1.20
C GLN A 117 -10.11 13.57 0.18
N GLN A 118 -10.62 12.74 1.10
CA GLN A 118 -11.02 13.17 2.44
C GLN A 118 -9.84 13.51 3.37
N ALA A 119 -8.67 12.90 3.15
CA ALA A 119 -7.49 13.11 3.97
C ALA A 119 -6.89 14.52 3.84
N ASN A 120 -7.16 15.22 2.72
CA ASN A 120 -6.64 16.56 2.42
C ASN A 120 -5.11 16.68 2.65
N HIS A 121 -4.35 15.81 1.98
CA HIS A 121 -2.90 15.73 2.15
C HIS A 121 -2.20 17.08 1.90
N PRO A 122 -1.19 17.43 2.71
CA PRO A 122 -0.39 18.63 2.49
C PRO A 122 0.33 18.58 1.15
N THR A 123 0.60 19.76 0.59
CA THR A 123 1.30 19.91 -0.68
C THR A 123 2.55 20.76 -0.53
N TRP A 124 3.60 20.45 -1.28
CA TRP A 124 4.77 21.31 -1.47
C TRP A 124 4.76 21.89 -2.89
N SER A 125 4.78 23.22 -3.03
CA SER A 125 4.63 23.93 -4.32
C SER A 125 3.43 23.46 -5.17
N GLY A 126 2.33 23.13 -4.48
CA GLY A 126 1.10 22.60 -5.09
C GLY A 126 1.17 21.12 -5.50
N LEU A 127 2.21 20.39 -5.09
CA LEU A 127 2.40 18.97 -5.41
C LEU A 127 2.27 18.08 -4.17
N LYS A 128 1.51 16.98 -4.27
CA LYS A 128 1.50 15.92 -3.25
C LYS A 128 2.75 15.06 -3.36
N LEU A 129 3.34 14.68 -2.22
CA LEU A 129 4.55 13.88 -2.20
C LEU A 129 4.21 12.39 -2.23
N LEU A 130 4.68 11.70 -3.27
CA LEU A 130 4.51 10.26 -3.43
C LEU A 130 5.87 9.56 -3.37
N GLY A 131 5.92 8.33 -2.88
CA GLY A 131 7.05 7.42 -3.02
C GLY A 131 6.66 6.22 -3.85
N VAL A 132 7.60 5.72 -4.65
CA VAL A 132 7.46 4.43 -5.33
C VAL A 132 8.68 3.57 -5.04
N ASP A 133 8.41 2.35 -4.59
CA ASP A 133 9.46 1.38 -4.27
C ASP A 133 8.95 -0.06 -4.41
N GLY A 134 9.89 -1.00 -4.41
CA GLY A 134 9.63 -2.43 -4.52
C GLY A 134 9.71 -3.14 -3.16
N VAL A 135 8.88 -4.16 -3.01
CA VAL A 135 8.88 -5.06 -1.86
C VAL A 135 8.62 -6.50 -2.30
N VAL A 136 9.26 -7.44 -1.63
CA VAL A 136 9.08 -8.87 -1.91
C VAL A 136 8.38 -9.57 -0.75
N TRP A 137 7.42 -10.44 -1.10
CA TRP A 137 6.67 -11.33 -0.21
C TRP A 137 7.01 -12.78 -0.49
N ARG A 138 7.05 -13.62 0.55
CA ARG A 138 7.20 -15.07 0.37
C ARG A 138 5.82 -15.70 0.29
N THR A 139 5.68 -16.74 -0.53
CA THR A 139 4.48 -17.57 -0.56
C THR A 139 4.78 -18.94 0.01
N PRO A 140 3.77 -19.69 0.49
CA PRO A 140 3.92 -21.11 0.74
C PRO A 140 4.43 -21.84 -0.51
N ASP A 141 5.28 -22.85 -0.30
CA ASP A 141 5.91 -23.62 -1.38
C ASP A 141 4.98 -24.72 -1.91
N SER A 142 3.86 -24.31 -2.52
CA SER A 142 3.00 -25.22 -3.29
C SER A 142 3.46 -25.28 -4.76
N PRO A 143 3.17 -26.38 -5.48
CA PRO A 143 3.48 -26.48 -6.91
C PRO A 143 2.93 -25.31 -7.74
N ASP A 144 1.70 -24.88 -7.44
CA ASP A 144 1.03 -23.78 -8.16
C ASP A 144 1.71 -22.43 -7.88
N ASN A 145 1.99 -22.13 -6.61
CA ASN A 145 2.70 -20.90 -6.24
C ASN A 145 4.12 -20.87 -6.82
N ARG A 146 4.83 -22.00 -6.79
CA ARG A 146 6.18 -22.10 -7.37
C ARG A 146 6.15 -21.88 -8.88
N THR A 147 5.14 -22.43 -9.55
CA THR A 147 4.96 -22.27 -11.00
C THR A 147 4.64 -20.82 -11.36
N ARG A 148 3.70 -20.18 -10.66
CA ARG A 148 3.27 -18.80 -10.94
C ARG A 148 4.31 -17.75 -10.55
N PHE A 149 4.85 -17.82 -9.33
CA PHE A 149 5.63 -16.72 -8.76
C PHE A 149 7.13 -16.89 -8.88
N LYS A 150 7.61 -18.13 -9.06
CA LYS A 150 9.02 -18.51 -9.14
C LYS A 150 9.83 -18.16 -7.88
N ALA A 151 10.92 -18.89 -7.68
CA ALA A 151 11.88 -18.59 -6.62
C ALA A 151 13.00 -17.66 -7.13
N PRO A 152 13.64 -16.87 -6.25
CA PRO A 152 14.93 -16.29 -6.57
C PRO A 152 15.92 -17.40 -6.91
N SER A 153 16.85 -17.16 -7.82
CA SER A 153 17.87 -18.15 -8.20
C SER A 153 19.24 -17.51 -8.19
N ASN A 154 20.26 -18.28 -7.82
CA ASN A 154 21.66 -17.89 -7.92
C ASN A 154 22.50 -19.04 -8.51
N GLN A 155 23.81 -18.86 -8.58
CA GLN A 155 24.75 -19.88 -9.08
C GLN A 155 24.69 -21.23 -8.33
N ASN A 156 24.08 -21.27 -7.14
CA ASN A 156 23.93 -22.47 -6.31
C ASN A 156 22.52 -23.09 -6.38
N GLY A 157 21.69 -22.64 -7.33
CA GLY A 157 20.33 -23.13 -7.57
C GLY A 157 19.21 -22.16 -7.15
N ASP A 158 18.00 -22.69 -7.13
CA ASP A 158 16.80 -21.96 -6.73
C ASP A 158 16.74 -21.78 -5.21
N GLY A 159 16.14 -20.66 -4.80
CA GLY A 159 15.88 -20.34 -3.41
C GLY A 159 14.76 -21.18 -2.82
N SER A 160 14.75 -21.24 -1.48
CA SER A 160 13.87 -22.15 -0.73
C SER A 160 12.37 -21.87 -0.91
N PHE A 161 11.95 -20.65 -1.22
CA PHE A 161 10.54 -20.28 -1.33
C PHE A 161 10.24 -19.46 -2.59
N PRO A 162 9.07 -19.68 -3.24
CA PRO A 162 8.57 -18.76 -4.24
C PRO A 162 8.26 -17.38 -3.65
N GLN A 163 8.35 -16.36 -4.49
CA GLN A 163 8.27 -14.97 -4.07
C GLN A 163 7.43 -14.12 -5.02
N VAL A 164 6.61 -13.24 -4.44
CA VAL A 164 5.87 -12.20 -5.18
C VAL A 164 6.64 -10.90 -5.05
N ARG A 165 6.91 -10.25 -6.18
CA ARG A 165 7.43 -8.89 -6.20
C ARG A 165 6.25 -7.93 -6.35
N MET A 166 6.18 -6.96 -5.47
CA MET A 166 5.14 -5.93 -5.42
C MET A 166 5.80 -4.56 -5.46
N VAL A 167 5.29 -3.65 -6.29
CA VAL A 167 5.68 -2.24 -6.29
C VAL A 167 4.49 -1.44 -5.80
N CYS A 168 4.71 -0.56 -4.83
CA CYS A 168 3.67 0.28 -4.28
C CYS A 168 3.94 1.75 -4.55
N GLN A 169 2.87 2.52 -4.69
CA GLN A 169 2.87 3.96 -4.64
C GLN A 169 2.20 4.41 -3.35
N MET A 170 2.87 5.27 -2.60
CA MET A 170 2.45 5.70 -1.27
C MET A 170 2.49 7.21 -1.16
N GLU A 171 1.48 7.83 -0.54
CA GLU A 171 1.55 9.24 -0.14
C GLU A 171 2.37 9.37 1.15
N LEU A 172 3.38 10.24 1.15
CA LEU A 172 4.47 10.18 2.13
C LEU A 172 4.19 10.82 3.48
N THR A 173 3.12 11.63 3.61
CA THR A 173 2.78 12.28 4.89
C THR A 173 1.80 11.45 5.71
N SER A 174 0.86 10.80 5.04
CA SER A 174 -0.13 9.88 5.61
C SER A 174 0.31 8.42 5.58
N HIS A 175 1.34 8.07 4.80
CA HIS A 175 1.73 6.70 4.40
C HIS A 175 0.58 5.85 3.82
N MET A 176 -0.50 6.46 3.35
CA MET A 176 -1.57 5.72 2.68
C MET A 176 -1.11 5.25 1.29
N MET A 177 -1.48 4.02 0.94
CA MET A 177 -1.20 3.43 -0.37
C MET A 177 -2.17 3.98 -1.40
N VAL A 178 -1.60 4.56 -2.46
CA VAL A 178 -2.35 5.10 -3.61
C VAL A 178 -2.61 3.98 -4.62
N ALA A 179 -1.56 3.22 -4.96
CA ALA A 179 -1.64 2.17 -5.97
C ALA A 179 -0.62 1.06 -5.70
N SER A 180 -0.84 -0.11 -6.28
CA SER A 180 0.09 -1.23 -6.18
C SER A 180 -0.01 -2.13 -7.41
N ALA A 181 1.10 -2.77 -7.76
CA ALA A 181 1.16 -3.78 -8.80
C ALA A 181 2.11 -4.90 -8.36
N PHE A 182 1.74 -6.15 -8.58
CA PHE A 182 2.57 -7.29 -8.21
C PHE A 182 2.53 -8.39 -9.25
N ASP A 183 3.60 -9.19 -9.25
CA ASP A 183 3.80 -10.30 -10.19
C ASP A 183 4.87 -11.27 -9.65
N SER A 184 5.28 -12.24 -10.46
CA SER A 184 6.41 -13.13 -10.18
C SER A 184 7.66 -12.35 -9.77
N TYR A 185 8.46 -12.95 -8.88
CA TYR A 185 9.79 -12.46 -8.52
C TYR A 185 10.70 -12.14 -9.71
N LYS A 186 10.49 -12.80 -10.86
CA LYS A 186 11.31 -12.58 -12.07
C LYS A 186 10.93 -11.30 -12.83
N THR A 187 9.75 -10.74 -12.61
CA THR A 187 9.27 -9.53 -13.28
C THR A 187 10.01 -8.30 -12.76
N ASN A 188 10.53 -7.45 -13.65
CA ASN A 188 11.28 -6.25 -13.26
C ASN A 188 10.40 -5.23 -12.51
N GLU A 189 10.92 -4.61 -11.44
CA GLU A 189 10.21 -3.56 -10.69
C GLU A 189 9.80 -2.37 -11.56
N MET A 190 10.61 -2.00 -12.56
CA MET A 190 10.27 -0.94 -13.51
C MET A 190 9.03 -1.32 -14.34
N THR A 191 8.89 -2.59 -14.73
CA THR A 191 7.68 -3.06 -15.44
C THR A 191 6.45 -3.01 -14.56
N LEU A 192 6.59 -3.22 -13.25
CA LEU A 192 5.49 -3.06 -12.30
C LEU A 192 5.15 -1.59 -12.07
N ALA A 193 6.16 -0.72 -11.97
CA ALA A 193 5.96 0.73 -11.88
C ALA A 193 5.24 1.29 -13.11
N GLU A 194 5.54 0.80 -14.32
CA GLU A 194 4.82 1.18 -15.55
C GLU A 194 3.30 0.96 -15.42
N ARG A 195 2.86 -0.08 -14.71
CA ARG A 195 1.42 -0.37 -14.48
C ARG A 195 0.74 0.63 -13.52
N LEU A 196 1.52 1.46 -12.82
CA LEU A 196 1.00 2.47 -11.89
C LEU A 196 0.83 3.85 -12.54
N ILE A 197 1.34 4.04 -13.76
CA ILE A 197 1.34 5.35 -14.44
C ILE A 197 -0.09 5.88 -14.60
N ASP A 198 -1.00 5.06 -15.13
CA ASP A 198 -2.37 5.49 -15.45
C ASP A 198 -3.19 5.83 -14.21
N THR A 199 -2.85 5.24 -13.07
CA THR A 199 -3.56 5.46 -11.78
C THR A 199 -2.88 6.48 -10.88
N THR A 200 -1.71 6.99 -11.26
CA THR A 200 -1.01 8.03 -10.51
C THR A 200 -1.80 9.33 -10.58
N PRO A 201 -2.06 10.01 -9.45
CA PRO A 201 -2.79 11.27 -9.47
C PRO A 201 -1.97 12.43 -10.07
N ASP A 202 -2.68 13.42 -10.60
CA ASP A 202 -2.11 14.68 -11.07
C ASP A 202 -1.65 15.57 -9.92
N HIS A 203 -0.81 16.55 -10.24
CA HIS A 203 -0.18 17.47 -9.27
C HIS A 203 0.59 16.72 -8.17
N THR A 204 1.54 15.90 -8.59
CA THR A 204 2.31 15.01 -7.70
C THR A 204 3.81 15.14 -7.95
N LEU A 205 4.59 14.87 -6.91
CA LEU A 205 6.02 14.66 -7.00
C LEU A 205 6.34 13.24 -6.50
N THR A 206 6.69 12.34 -7.41
CA THR A 206 7.05 10.96 -7.10
C THR A 206 8.55 10.81 -6.85
N LEU A 207 8.91 10.32 -5.68
CA LEU A 207 10.27 10.05 -5.23
C LEU A 207 10.63 8.59 -5.54
N PHE A 208 11.60 8.41 -6.43
CA PHE A 208 12.08 7.09 -6.88
C PHE A 208 13.48 6.76 -6.35
N ASP A 209 13.78 5.47 -6.27
CA ASP A 209 15.17 5.00 -6.14
C ASP A 209 15.94 5.05 -7.46
N ARG A 210 17.27 5.02 -7.36
CA ARG A 210 18.20 4.74 -8.46
C ARG A 210 17.86 3.48 -9.25
N GLY A 211 17.24 2.48 -8.60
CA GLY A 211 16.80 1.23 -9.24
C GLY A 211 15.74 1.42 -10.33
N PHE A 212 14.98 2.53 -10.28
CA PHE A 212 13.94 2.87 -11.26
C PHE A 212 14.45 3.72 -12.43
N TYR A 213 15.77 3.81 -12.63
CA TYR A 213 16.34 4.59 -13.74
C TYR A 213 16.02 3.95 -15.10
N SER A 214 14.92 4.41 -15.70
CA SER A 214 14.51 4.13 -17.08
C SER A 214 13.94 5.41 -17.69
N LEU A 215 14.61 5.97 -18.70
CA LEU A 215 14.15 7.21 -19.34
C LEU A 215 12.75 7.07 -19.95
N GLY A 216 12.39 5.90 -20.47
CA GLY A 216 11.05 5.66 -21.00
C GLY A 216 9.98 5.68 -19.92
N LEU A 217 10.23 5.02 -18.78
CA LEU A 217 9.34 5.06 -17.62
C LEU A 217 9.19 6.49 -17.10
N LEU A 218 10.30 7.19 -16.87
CA LEU A 218 10.30 8.55 -16.31
C LEU A 218 9.67 9.57 -17.26
N ASN A 219 9.86 9.43 -18.58
CA ASN A 219 9.21 10.26 -19.58
C ASN A 219 7.70 10.03 -19.57
N ARG A 220 7.25 8.77 -19.67
CA ARG A 220 5.81 8.44 -19.63
C ARG A 220 5.17 8.90 -18.33
N TRP A 221 5.83 8.67 -17.20
CA TRP A 221 5.33 9.12 -15.88
C TRP A 221 5.08 10.63 -15.86
N HIS A 222 5.99 11.39 -16.46
CA HIS A 222 5.87 12.84 -16.53
C HIS A 222 4.78 13.32 -17.51
N GLN A 223 4.60 12.62 -18.63
CA GLN A 223 3.70 13.02 -19.72
C GLN A 223 2.26 12.49 -19.58
N ALA A 224 2.03 11.44 -18.78
CA ALA A 224 0.74 10.76 -18.71
C ALA A 224 -0.38 11.55 -18.01
N GLY A 225 -0.09 12.72 -17.45
CA GLY A 225 -1.10 13.57 -16.83
C GLY A 225 -0.58 14.97 -16.51
N GLU A 226 -1.33 15.69 -15.69
CA GLU A 226 -1.03 17.09 -15.39
C GLU A 226 -0.08 17.21 -14.20
N GLN A 227 1.04 17.92 -14.38
CA GLN A 227 1.99 18.26 -13.31
C GLN A 227 2.47 17.03 -12.52
N ARG A 228 2.70 15.90 -13.20
CA ARG A 228 3.30 14.70 -12.63
C ARG A 228 4.80 14.82 -12.69
N HIS A 229 5.42 15.10 -11.55
CA HIS A 229 6.86 15.23 -11.46
C HIS A 229 7.49 14.00 -10.82
N TRP A 230 8.76 13.80 -11.10
CA TRP A 230 9.56 12.78 -10.44
C TRP A 230 10.88 13.33 -9.95
N LEU A 231 11.43 12.66 -8.95
CA LEU A 231 12.73 12.98 -8.37
C LEU A 231 13.46 11.70 -7.98
N MET A 232 14.74 11.61 -8.33
CA MET A 232 15.58 10.47 -7.97
C MET A 232 17.06 10.82 -7.90
N PRO A 233 17.89 10.04 -7.20
CA PRO A 233 19.33 10.26 -7.22
C PRO A 233 19.90 9.87 -8.57
N MET A 234 20.93 10.61 -8.99
CA MET A 234 21.66 10.28 -10.21
C MET A 234 22.38 8.93 -10.06
N ARG A 235 22.36 8.12 -11.13
CA ARG A 235 23.16 6.89 -11.21
C ARG A 235 24.64 7.24 -11.38
N LYS A 236 25.52 6.45 -10.75
CA LYS A 236 26.98 6.60 -10.93
C LYS A 236 27.33 6.42 -12.42
N GLY A 237 28.09 7.37 -12.97
CA GLY A 237 28.52 7.35 -14.36
C GLY A 237 27.44 7.70 -15.40
N ALA A 238 26.29 8.21 -14.98
CA ALA A 238 25.27 8.72 -15.90
C ALA A 238 25.85 9.81 -16.80
N GLN A 239 25.72 9.63 -18.11
CA GLN A 239 26.15 10.60 -19.11
C GLN A 239 25.03 11.60 -19.36
N TYR A 240 25.37 12.88 -19.41
CA TYR A 240 24.44 13.96 -19.68
C TYR A 240 25.15 15.12 -20.37
N THR A 241 24.39 15.93 -21.10
CA THR A 241 24.88 17.17 -21.71
C THR A 241 24.27 18.34 -20.98
N VAL A 242 25.08 19.30 -20.53
CA VAL A 242 24.55 20.52 -19.87
C VAL A 242 23.97 21.43 -20.93
N ILE A 243 22.68 21.75 -20.81
CA ILE A 243 21.96 22.66 -21.71
C ILE A 243 22.06 24.08 -21.16
N ARG A 244 21.76 24.24 -19.86
CA ARG A 244 21.74 25.55 -19.19
C ARG A 244 22.23 25.41 -17.75
N LYS A 245 23.07 26.33 -17.30
CA LYS A 245 23.43 26.48 -15.88
C LYS A 245 22.49 27.49 -15.25
N LEU A 246 21.76 27.09 -14.22
CA LEU A 246 20.91 27.96 -13.41
C LEU A 246 21.66 28.51 -12.19
N GLY A 247 22.68 27.78 -11.74
CA GLY A 247 23.61 28.18 -10.69
C GLY A 247 24.78 27.22 -10.59
N ARG A 248 25.63 27.39 -9.55
CA ARG A 248 26.81 26.53 -9.33
C ARG A 248 26.45 25.04 -9.23
N ASN A 249 25.35 24.76 -8.53
CA ASN A 249 24.88 23.42 -8.19
C ASN A 249 23.54 23.07 -8.84
N ASP A 250 23.12 23.84 -9.84
CA ASP A 250 21.79 23.75 -10.44
C ASP A 250 21.89 23.91 -11.96
N LYS A 251 21.47 22.88 -12.69
CA LYS A 251 21.67 22.78 -14.15
C LYS A 251 20.45 22.12 -14.79
N ILE A 252 20.08 22.59 -15.97
CA ILE A 252 19.24 21.82 -16.91
C ILE A 252 20.17 21.00 -17.80
N VAL A 253 19.90 19.69 -17.88
CA VAL A 253 20.72 18.73 -18.61
C VAL A 253 19.85 17.88 -19.54
N ALA A 254 20.41 17.47 -20.68
CA ALA A 254 19.82 16.50 -21.58
C ALA A 254 20.34 15.10 -21.22
N LEU A 255 19.42 14.15 -21.03
CA LEU A 255 19.70 12.73 -20.97
C LEU A 255 19.42 12.10 -22.32
N GLN A 256 20.41 11.41 -22.89
CA GLN A 256 20.27 10.75 -24.19
C GLN A 256 19.54 9.41 -24.04
N ALA A 257 18.48 9.22 -24.82
CA ALA A 257 17.78 7.95 -24.88
C ALA A 257 18.62 6.91 -25.64
N SER A 258 18.74 5.69 -25.09
CA SER A 258 19.42 4.60 -25.80
C SER A 258 18.52 4.06 -26.93
N PRO A 259 19.09 3.52 -28.02
CA PRO A 259 18.30 2.89 -29.08
C PRO A 259 17.40 1.75 -28.56
N GLN A 260 17.88 0.99 -27.57
CA GLN A 260 17.10 -0.06 -26.93
C GLN A 260 15.89 0.51 -26.16
N ALA A 261 16.07 1.62 -25.43
CA ALA A 261 14.97 2.27 -24.74
C ALA A 261 13.92 2.79 -25.74
N ARG A 262 14.34 3.44 -26.83
CA ARG A 262 13.42 3.92 -27.87
C ARG A 262 12.68 2.80 -28.62
N ARG A 263 13.28 1.62 -28.77
CA ARG A 263 12.56 0.44 -29.29
C ARG A 263 11.48 -0.06 -28.33
N LYS A 264 11.73 0.01 -27.01
CA LYS A 264 10.76 -0.39 -25.99
C LYS A 264 9.66 0.66 -25.80
N TYR A 265 10.00 1.94 -25.89
CA TYR A 265 9.12 3.08 -25.69
C TYR A 265 9.12 3.94 -26.96
N SER A 266 8.15 3.73 -27.84
CA SER A 266 8.04 4.43 -29.13
C SER A 266 7.84 5.94 -29.01
N ASP A 267 7.27 6.37 -27.88
CA ASP A 267 6.98 7.74 -27.48
C ASP A 267 8.15 8.44 -26.76
N LEU A 268 9.27 7.75 -26.53
CA LEU A 268 10.46 8.33 -25.89
C LEU A 268 11.23 9.20 -26.91
N PRO A 269 11.38 10.52 -26.68
CA PRO A 269 12.22 11.36 -27.52
C PRO A 269 13.70 10.97 -27.46
N ASP A 270 14.48 11.45 -28.42
CA ASP A 270 15.92 11.20 -28.47
C ASP A 270 16.67 11.76 -27.25
N ARG A 271 16.19 12.90 -26.74
CA ARG A 271 16.72 13.56 -25.55
C ARG A 271 15.56 13.94 -24.63
N VAL A 272 15.77 13.73 -23.34
CA VAL A 272 14.85 14.18 -22.28
C VAL A 272 15.56 15.25 -21.47
N GLU A 273 14.99 16.44 -21.40
CA GLU A 273 15.51 17.51 -20.55
C GLU A 273 15.05 17.33 -19.10
N VAL A 274 16.00 17.40 -18.18
CA VAL A 274 15.76 17.27 -16.74
C VAL A 274 16.62 18.26 -15.98
N ARG A 275 16.25 18.54 -14.73
CA ARG A 275 17.07 19.36 -13.84
C ARG A 275 17.97 18.47 -12.99
N LEU A 276 19.25 18.85 -12.91
CA LEU A 276 20.29 18.24 -12.12
C LEU A 276 20.69 19.19 -10.99
N LEU A 277 20.53 18.70 -9.76
CA LEU A 277 20.87 19.42 -8.53
C LEU A 277 21.96 18.68 -7.78
N THR A 278 22.91 19.42 -7.23
CA THR A 278 24.00 18.87 -6.43
C THR A 278 24.05 19.50 -5.03
N LYS A 279 24.19 18.69 -3.97
CA LYS A 279 24.40 19.18 -2.60
C LYS A 279 25.43 18.31 -1.90
N THR A 280 26.28 18.94 -1.07
CA THR A 280 27.19 18.21 -0.19
C THR A 280 26.49 17.90 1.13
N ILE A 281 26.31 16.62 1.43
CA ILE A 281 25.69 16.14 2.67
C ILE A 281 26.73 15.33 3.43
N LYS A 282 27.08 15.77 4.65
CA LYS A 282 28.09 15.11 5.50
C LYS A 282 29.41 14.81 4.75
N GLY A 283 29.90 15.80 3.99
CA GLY A 283 31.13 15.71 3.19
C GLY A 283 31.03 14.88 1.91
N LYS A 284 29.86 14.34 1.56
CA LYS A 284 29.64 13.58 0.32
C LYS A 284 28.77 14.36 -0.66
N GLU A 285 29.20 14.42 -1.90
CA GLU A 285 28.40 15.02 -2.98
C GLU A 285 27.24 14.10 -3.35
N VAL A 286 26.02 14.64 -3.31
CA VAL A 286 24.79 13.96 -3.71
C VAL A 286 24.19 14.73 -4.88
N SER A 287 23.98 14.02 -6.00
CA SER A 287 23.33 14.55 -7.18
C SER A 287 21.94 13.94 -7.36
N ILE A 288 20.96 14.79 -7.66
CA ILE A 288 19.56 14.44 -7.85
C ILE A 288 19.11 14.91 -9.23
N LEU A 289 18.35 14.06 -9.92
CA LEU A 289 17.65 14.36 -11.16
C LEU A 289 16.16 14.55 -10.88
N THR A 290 15.54 15.51 -11.55
CA THR A 290 14.09 15.73 -11.47
C THR A 290 13.53 16.30 -12.76
N SER A 291 12.25 16.01 -13.06
CA SER A 291 11.53 16.66 -14.17
C SER A 291 11.08 18.10 -13.86
N MET A 292 11.30 18.60 -12.64
CA MET A 292 10.95 19.98 -12.25
C MET A 292 11.97 20.99 -12.80
N THR A 293 11.75 21.46 -14.04
CA THR A 293 12.69 22.35 -14.75
C THR A 293 12.47 23.85 -14.48
N ASP A 294 11.32 24.24 -13.94
CA ASP A 294 11.02 25.62 -13.54
C ASP A 294 11.72 25.97 -12.20
N ALA A 295 12.78 26.78 -12.29
CA ALA A 295 13.59 27.17 -11.14
C ALA A 295 12.91 28.20 -10.22
N MET A 296 11.96 28.98 -10.75
CA MET A 296 11.24 29.98 -9.96
C MET A 296 10.16 29.34 -9.10
N ARG A 297 9.46 28.34 -9.67
CA ARG A 297 8.44 27.59 -8.93
C ARG A 297 9.02 26.56 -7.97
N PHE A 298 10.17 25.97 -8.31
CA PHE A 298 10.79 24.89 -7.54
C PHE A 298 12.22 25.28 -7.11
N PRO A 299 12.41 25.89 -5.93
CA PRO A 299 13.73 26.29 -5.45
C PRO A 299 14.66 25.08 -5.20
N SER A 300 15.94 25.21 -5.56
CA SER A 300 16.92 24.11 -5.47
C SER A 300 17.23 23.67 -4.03
N ALA A 301 17.11 24.57 -3.05
CA ALA A 301 17.39 24.30 -1.65
C ALA A 301 16.46 23.21 -1.08
N ASP A 302 15.16 23.29 -1.42
CA ASP A 302 14.13 22.40 -0.91
C ASP A 302 14.19 21.02 -1.57
N ILE A 303 14.42 20.98 -2.88
CA ILE A 303 14.31 19.76 -3.71
C ILE A 303 15.24 18.65 -3.20
N VAL A 304 16.46 18.98 -2.81
CA VAL A 304 17.40 17.98 -2.32
C VAL A 304 16.98 17.43 -0.95
N ASP A 305 16.41 18.29 -0.10
CA ASP A 305 15.93 17.89 1.22
C ASP A 305 14.65 17.06 1.11
N LEU A 306 13.80 17.29 0.10
CA LEU A 306 12.64 16.43 -0.19
C LEU A 306 13.03 14.96 -0.39
N TYR A 307 14.20 14.68 -0.97
CA TYR A 307 14.60 13.30 -1.22
C TYR A 307 14.73 12.46 0.05
N ARG A 308 14.98 13.09 1.21
CA ARG A 308 15.04 12.38 2.50
C ARG A 308 13.71 11.69 2.82
N HIS A 309 12.59 12.24 2.35
CA HIS A 309 11.25 11.71 2.58
C HIS A 309 10.98 10.44 1.77
N ARG A 310 11.83 10.09 0.78
CA ARG A 310 11.75 8.78 0.12
C ARG A 310 11.74 7.64 1.14
N TRP A 311 12.50 7.76 2.23
CA TRP A 311 12.61 6.71 3.25
C TRP A 311 11.27 6.38 3.92
N GLU A 312 10.27 7.27 3.86
CA GLU A 312 8.95 7.02 4.43
C GLU A 312 8.26 5.78 3.82
N ILE A 313 8.48 5.46 2.53
CA ILE A 313 7.92 4.22 1.94
C ILE A 313 8.55 2.96 2.53
N GLU A 314 9.84 3.01 2.88
CA GLU A 314 10.51 1.92 3.58
C GLU A 314 9.98 1.77 5.01
N VAL A 315 9.61 2.88 5.65
CA VAL A 315 8.90 2.86 6.93
C VAL A 315 7.52 2.21 6.76
N GLY A 316 6.74 2.56 5.74
CA GLY A 316 5.46 1.92 5.42
C GLY A 316 5.60 0.39 5.19
N TYR A 317 6.65 -0.05 4.49
CA TYR A 317 6.92 -1.50 4.36
C TYR A 317 7.26 -2.17 5.68
N ARG A 318 8.00 -1.49 6.56
CA ARG A 318 8.28 -2.00 7.91
C ARG A 318 7.00 -2.08 8.75
N GLU A 319 6.09 -1.11 8.63
CA GLU A 319 4.79 -1.13 9.30
C GLU A 319 3.97 -2.37 8.87
N MET A 320 3.84 -2.61 7.57
CA MET A 320 3.14 -3.81 7.07
C MET A 320 3.82 -5.12 7.47
N LYS A 321 5.14 -5.23 7.28
CA LYS A 321 5.86 -6.50 7.49
C LYS A 321 6.10 -6.83 8.95
N SER A 322 6.55 -5.84 9.71
CA SER A 322 6.98 -6.04 11.09
C SER A 322 5.83 -5.88 12.06
N SER A 323 5.03 -4.82 11.91
CA SER A 323 3.93 -4.54 12.85
C SER A 323 2.68 -5.36 12.52
N LEU A 324 2.10 -5.23 11.32
CA LEU A 324 0.86 -5.96 11.00
C LEU A 324 1.08 -7.47 10.88
N LEU A 325 2.15 -7.88 10.22
CA LEU A 325 2.42 -9.30 9.96
C LEU A 325 3.35 -9.96 10.97
N ASN A 326 3.70 -9.29 12.06
CA ASN A 326 4.55 -9.82 13.13
C ASN A 326 5.85 -10.48 12.64
N ASN A 327 6.50 -9.92 11.62
CA ASN A 327 7.69 -10.46 10.94
C ASN A 327 7.50 -11.82 10.25
N GLU A 328 6.25 -12.27 10.05
CA GLU A 328 5.92 -13.43 9.23
C GLU A 328 5.81 -13.00 7.76
N PHE A 329 6.95 -12.95 7.07
CA PHE A 329 7.03 -12.54 5.66
C PHE A 329 6.39 -13.52 4.66
N THR A 330 5.94 -14.68 5.12
CA THR A 330 5.28 -15.70 4.31
C THR A 330 3.77 -15.52 4.39
N LEU A 331 3.13 -15.34 3.25
CA LEU A 331 1.66 -15.27 3.12
C LEU A 331 1.02 -16.63 3.46
N ARG A 332 -0.28 -16.65 3.71
CA ARG A 332 -1.00 -17.83 4.21
C ARG A 332 -1.54 -18.72 3.09
N SER A 333 -1.85 -18.13 1.94
CA SER A 333 -2.60 -18.81 0.87
C SER A 333 -1.73 -19.77 0.03
N LYS A 334 -2.26 -20.97 -0.26
CA LYS A 334 -1.54 -22.01 -1.04
C LYS A 334 -1.80 -21.96 -2.55
N LEU A 335 -2.75 -21.14 -2.99
CA LEU A 335 -3.12 -20.96 -4.40
C LEU A 335 -2.76 -19.55 -4.87
N PRO A 336 -2.30 -19.37 -6.12
CA PRO A 336 -1.88 -18.08 -6.62
C PRO A 336 -2.95 -16.99 -6.55
N GLU A 337 -4.17 -17.25 -7.01
CA GLU A 337 -5.27 -16.31 -6.98
C GLU A 337 -5.66 -15.90 -5.55
N MET A 338 -5.47 -16.80 -4.57
CA MET A 338 -5.71 -16.51 -3.16
C MET A 338 -4.56 -15.70 -2.54
N ILE A 339 -3.33 -15.82 -3.06
CA ILE A 339 -2.19 -14.96 -2.70
C ILE A 339 -2.44 -13.54 -3.18
N GLU A 340 -2.91 -13.36 -4.42
CA GLU A 340 -3.23 -12.04 -4.97
C GLU A 340 -4.36 -11.37 -4.15
N GLN A 341 -5.42 -12.13 -3.81
CA GLN A 341 -6.48 -11.66 -2.92
C GLN A 341 -5.97 -11.25 -1.54
N GLU A 342 -5.08 -12.04 -0.94
CA GLU A 342 -4.50 -11.76 0.38
C GLU A 342 -3.65 -10.48 0.38
N LEU A 343 -2.90 -10.21 -0.71
CA LEU A 343 -2.13 -8.98 -0.86
C LEU A 343 -3.02 -7.74 -0.97
N TRP A 344 -4.11 -7.80 -1.75
CA TRP A 344 -5.08 -6.69 -1.78
C TRP A 344 -5.75 -6.48 -0.42
N GLY A 345 -6.05 -7.57 0.29
CA GLY A 345 -6.53 -7.55 1.67
C GLY A 345 -5.61 -6.83 2.64
N LEU A 346 -4.31 -7.13 2.55
CA LEU A 346 -3.27 -6.50 3.34
C LEU A 346 -3.19 -4.99 3.08
N LEU A 347 -3.17 -4.58 1.80
CA LEU A 347 -3.11 -3.17 1.43
C LEU A 347 -4.36 -2.41 1.90
N LEU A 348 -5.54 -3.02 1.77
CA LEU A 348 -6.80 -2.46 2.24
C LEU A 348 -6.82 -2.32 3.77
N GLY A 349 -6.44 -3.37 4.51
CA GLY A 349 -6.35 -3.32 5.97
C GLY A 349 -5.35 -2.30 6.49
N TYR A 350 -4.20 -2.19 5.82
CA TYR A 350 -3.20 -1.15 6.12
C TYR A 350 -3.75 0.26 5.86
N ASN A 351 -4.42 0.49 4.73
CA ASN A 351 -5.02 1.80 4.43
C ASN A 351 -6.15 2.17 5.40
N ILE A 352 -6.95 1.21 5.88
CA ILE A 352 -7.96 1.46 6.93
C ILE A 352 -7.26 2.04 8.17
N ILE A 353 -6.20 1.41 8.64
CA ILE A 353 -5.44 1.88 9.80
C ILE A 353 -4.86 3.27 9.55
N ARG A 354 -4.18 3.48 8.41
CA ARG A 354 -3.58 4.78 8.09
C ARG A 354 -4.63 5.88 7.94
N TYR A 355 -5.80 5.56 7.40
CA TYR A 355 -6.91 6.52 7.29
C TYR A 355 -7.49 6.90 8.67
N GLN A 356 -7.63 5.94 9.59
CA GLN A 356 -7.99 6.27 10.97
C GLN A 356 -6.91 7.10 11.67
N MET A 357 -5.63 6.83 11.41
CA MET A 357 -4.54 7.69 11.89
C MET A 357 -4.57 9.10 11.29
N VAL A 358 -5.04 9.27 10.05
CA VAL A 358 -5.31 10.60 9.47
C VAL A 358 -6.40 11.32 10.28
N LYS A 359 -7.50 10.63 10.60
CA LYS A 359 -8.59 11.20 11.42
C LYS A 359 -8.11 11.58 12.82
N MET A 360 -7.28 10.73 13.44
CA MET A 360 -6.63 11.03 14.72
C MET A 360 -5.75 12.28 14.59
N ALA A 361 -4.86 12.33 13.60
CA ALA A 361 -3.95 13.47 13.44
C ALA A 361 -4.70 14.80 13.22
N GLN A 362 -5.86 14.78 12.54
CA GLN A 362 -6.70 15.96 12.34
C GLN A 362 -7.27 16.57 13.63
N THR A 363 -7.30 15.84 14.75
CA THR A 363 -7.75 16.40 16.04
C THR A 363 -6.68 17.24 16.75
N VAL A 364 -5.42 17.11 16.34
CA VAL A 364 -4.28 17.84 16.92
C VAL A 364 -3.71 18.81 15.88
N PRO A 365 -3.84 20.14 16.07
CA PRO A 365 -3.35 21.12 15.12
C PRO A 365 -1.85 20.95 14.79
N GLY A 366 -1.54 20.91 13.49
CA GLY A 366 -0.16 20.83 12.99
C GLY A 366 0.48 19.44 13.06
N LEU A 367 -0.26 18.40 13.48
CA LEU A 367 0.24 17.03 13.52
C LEU A 367 0.02 16.32 12.18
N TYR A 368 1.09 15.73 11.64
CA TYR A 368 1.01 14.86 10.47
C TYR A 368 0.81 13.39 10.89
N PRO A 369 0.08 12.57 10.12
CA PRO A 369 -0.20 11.18 10.49
C PRO A 369 1.06 10.31 10.63
N ASN A 370 2.12 10.58 9.87
CA ASN A 370 3.41 9.89 10.00
C ASN A 370 4.19 10.25 11.29
N GLN A 371 3.72 11.20 12.08
CA GLN A 371 4.25 11.51 13.41
C GLN A 371 3.55 10.72 14.52
N LEU A 372 2.51 9.95 14.19
CA LEU A 372 1.89 8.99 15.10
C LEU A 372 2.61 7.64 15.05
N SER A 373 2.73 7.00 16.21
CA SER A 373 3.30 5.66 16.35
C SER A 373 2.36 4.64 15.72
N PHE A 374 2.76 4.10 14.56
CA PHE A 374 1.96 3.09 13.85
C PHE A 374 1.63 1.90 14.75
N THR A 375 2.60 1.37 15.52
CA THR A 375 2.37 0.18 16.35
C THR A 375 1.29 0.39 17.40
N THR A 376 1.35 1.52 18.13
CA THR A 376 0.36 1.80 19.19
C THR A 376 -0.99 2.21 18.60
N SER A 377 -1.00 3.01 17.53
CA SER A 377 -2.23 3.42 16.84
C SER A 377 -2.93 2.22 16.20
N ALA A 378 -2.18 1.35 15.51
CA ALA A 378 -2.72 0.13 14.91
C ALA A 378 -3.32 -0.80 15.98
N ALA A 379 -2.68 -0.95 17.14
CA ALA A 379 -3.24 -1.74 18.23
C ALA A 379 -4.60 -1.18 18.71
N ALA A 380 -4.68 0.14 18.93
CA ALA A 380 -5.92 0.81 19.35
C ALA A 380 -7.02 0.72 18.27
N ILE A 381 -6.68 0.95 17.00
CA ILE A 381 -7.60 0.85 15.86
C ILE A 381 -8.07 -0.59 15.63
N ILE A 382 -7.18 -1.58 15.71
CA ILE A 382 -7.56 -3.00 15.58
C ILE A 382 -8.50 -3.39 16.73
N HIS A 383 -8.24 -2.93 17.95
CA HIS A 383 -9.12 -3.14 19.09
C HIS A 383 -10.49 -2.46 18.92
N LEU A 384 -10.52 -1.24 18.37
CA LEU A 384 -11.75 -0.55 17.98
C LEU A 384 -12.55 -1.37 16.96
N ILE A 385 -11.91 -1.80 15.86
CA ILE A 385 -12.51 -2.65 14.85
C ILE A 385 -13.01 -3.94 15.48
N TYR A 386 -12.27 -4.53 16.44
CA TYR A 386 -12.72 -5.72 17.15
C TYR A 386 -14.00 -5.48 17.96
N GLY A 387 -14.08 -4.33 18.64
CA GLY A 387 -15.27 -3.90 19.38
C GLY A 387 -16.51 -3.74 18.49
N PHE A 388 -16.33 -3.34 17.23
CA PHE A 388 -17.44 -3.21 16.28
C PHE A 388 -18.16 -4.54 16.03
N TRP A 389 -17.51 -5.69 16.20
CA TRP A 389 -18.19 -6.98 16.01
C TRP A 389 -19.01 -7.40 17.24
N LEU A 390 -18.63 -6.93 18.43
CA LEU A 390 -19.10 -7.48 19.70
C LEU A 390 -20.09 -6.58 20.43
N GLU A 391 -20.06 -5.28 20.18
CA GLU A 391 -20.79 -4.30 20.99
C GLU A 391 -22.04 -3.74 20.32
N ALA A 392 -22.97 -3.18 21.10
CA ALA A 392 -24.14 -2.50 20.57
C ALA A 392 -23.75 -1.27 19.73
N ALA A 393 -24.50 -0.98 18.65
CA ALA A 393 -24.19 0.10 17.73
C ALA A 393 -24.11 1.48 18.41
N GLY A 394 -24.92 1.72 19.46
CA GLY A 394 -24.88 2.97 20.23
C GLY A 394 -23.57 3.24 21.00
N THR A 395 -22.71 2.23 21.19
CA THR A 395 -21.41 2.38 21.88
C THR A 395 -20.29 2.79 20.92
N ILE A 396 -20.48 2.62 19.61
CA ILE A 396 -19.45 2.82 18.59
C ILE A 396 -18.98 4.27 18.49
N PRO A 397 -19.88 5.28 18.43
CA PRO A 397 -19.46 6.68 18.45
C PRO A 397 -18.62 7.02 19.68
N LYS A 398 -18.94 6.45 20.84
CA LYS A 398 -18.17 6.66 22.07
C LYS A 398 -16.76 6.08 21.96
N ARG A 399 -16.61 4.88 21.40
CA ARG A 399 -15.28 4.27 21.18
C ARG A 399 -14.46 5.02 20.14
N ILE A 400 -15.08 5.53 19.07
CA ILE A 400 -14.41 6.38 18.08
C ILE A 400 -13.91 7.66 18.75
N ASN A 401 -14.77 8.36 19.49
CA ASN A 401 -14.37 9.56 20.21
C ASN A 401 -13.25 9.27 21.22
N HIS A 402 -13.32 8.15 21.94
CA HIS A 402 -12.25 7.75 22.84
C HIS A 402 -10.92 7.53 22.12
N LEU A 403 -10.90 6.86 20.96
CA LEU A 403 -9.69 6.71 20.14
C LEU A 403 -9.13 8.08 19.71
N LEU A 404 -10.01 9.01 19.35
CA LEU A 404 -9.62 10.36 18.97
C LEU A 404 -9.05 11.16 20.16
N ASP A 405 -9.64 11.03 21.34
CA ASP A 405 -9.16 11.66 22.59
C ASP A 405 -7.80 11.09 23.03
N GLU A 406 -7.53 9.82 22.74
CA GLU A 406 -6.25 9.16 23.04
C GLU A 406 -5.11 9.57 22.10
N THR A 407 -5.38 10.29 21.01
CA THR A 407 -4.39 10.70 19.99
C THR A 407 -3.07 11.23 20.57
N PRO A 408 -3.03 12.11 21.59
CA PRO A 408 -1.79 12.63 22.16
C PRO A 408 -0.84 11.53 22.69
N HIS A 409 -1.36 10.39 23.15
CA HIS A 409 -0.57 9.27 23.67
C HIS A 409 0.12 8.47 22.57
N HIS A 410 -0.30 8.65 21.31
CA HIS A 410 0.26 7.98 20.15
C HIS A 410 1.32 8.82 19.44
N ILE A 411 1.55 10.08 19.85
CA ILE A 411 2.53 10.96 19.21
C ILE A 411 3.95 10.42 19.46
N LEU A 412 4.72 10.28 18.38
CA LEU A 412 6.12 9.88 18.46
C LEU A 412 6.96 11.00 19.10
N PRO A 413 7.98 10.65 19.90
CA PRO A 413 8.94 11.63 20.37
C PRO A 413 9.69 12.23 19.18
N PRO A 414 10.22 13.47 19.32
CA PRO A 414 10.98 14.11 18.26
C PRO A 414 12.16 13.23 17.82
N LYS A 415 12.38 13.18 16.51
CA LYS A 415 13.45 12.38 15.92
C LYS A 415 14.80 12.93 16.36
N ARG A 416 15.58 12.08 17.03
CA ARG A 416 16.91 12.41 17.54
C ARG A 416 17.96 12.24 16.43
N GLU A 417 18.48 13.35 15.90
CA GLU A 417 19.42 13.35 14.75
C GLU A 417 20.85 12.92 15.11
N ASP A 418 21.19 12.92 16.40
CA ASP A 418 22.48 12.55 16.98
C ASP A 418 22.70 11.04 17.10
N ARG A 419 21.63 10.23 17.02
CA ARG A 419 21.72 8.78 17.18
C ARG A 419 22.23 8.08 15.92
N ILE A 420 23.49 7.68 15.94
CA ILE A 420 24.13 6.85 14.91
C ILE A 420 24.26 5.43 15.44
N TYR A 421 23.48 4.51 14.90
CA TYR A 421 23.66 3.08 15.15
C TYR A 421 24.57 2.50 14.04
N PRO A 422 25.78 2.01 14.36
CA PRO A 422 26.61 1.36 13.36
C PRO A 422 25.86 0.17 12.76
N ARG A 423 25.90 0.02 11.44
CA ARG A 423 25.30 -1.14 10.74
C ARG A 423 26.15 -2.39 10.96
N CYS A 424 26.25 -2.84 12.20
CA CYS A 424 26.92 -4.07 12.59
C CYS A 424 25.88 -5.16 12.85
N VAL A 425 26.09 -6.33 12.27
CA VAL A 425 25.21 -7.47 12.49
C VAL A 425 25.81 -8.32 13.62
N LYS A 426 25.15 -8.36 14.78
CA LYS A 426 25.46 -9.32 15.84
C LYS A 426 24.72 -10.64 15.57
N HIS A 427 25.17 -11.44 14.61
CA HIS A 427 24.60 -12.78 14.44
C HIS A 427 25.27 -13.78 15.39
N LYS A 428 24.46 -14.55 16.14
CA LYS A 428 24.88 -15.86 16.65
C LYS A 428 24.95 -16.84 15.48
N ALA A 429 25.99 -17.67 15.43
CA ALA A 429 26.11 -18.74 14.45
C ALA A 429 24.92 -19.71 14.53
N ARG A 430 24.35 -20.09 13.39
CA ARG A 430 23.25 -21.07 13.34
C ARG A 430 23.83 -22.48 13.42
N LYS A 431 23.21 -23.34 14.23
CA LYS A 431 23.64 -24.73 14.47
C LYS A 431 23.46 -25.67 13.25
N TYR A 432 22.58 -25.32 12.31
CA TYR A 432 22.20 -26.21 11.20
C TYR A 432 22.21 -25.50 9.83
N PRO A 433 22.51 -26.24 8.73
CA PRO A 433 22.51 -25.71 7.37
C PRO A 433 21.10 -25.39 6.88
N ASN A 434 20.99 -24.46 5.92
CA ASN A 434 19.70 -24.10 5.32
C ASN A 434 19.17 -25.24 4.43
N LYS A 435 17.90 -25.63 4.63
CA LYS A 435 17.19 -26.59 3.76
C LYS A 435 16.94 -25.92 2.40
N LYS A 436 17.56 -26.44 1.34
CA LYS A 436 17.45 -25.88 -0.02
C LYS A 436 16.14 -26.23 -0.71
N ASN A 437 15.56 -27.40 -0.42
CA ASN A 437 14.28 -27.84 -0.96
C ASN A 437 13.32 -28.20 0.20
N ALA A 438 12.34 -27.35 0.46
CA ALA A 438 11.35 -27.56 1.51
C ALA A 438 10.09 -28.25 0.96
N SER A 439 10.23 -29.46 0.42
CA SER A 439 9.07 -30.30 0.12
C SER A 439 9.37 -31.73 0.53
N GLN A 440 9.12 -32.04 1.79
CA GLN A 440 8.54 -33.29 2.29
C GLN A 440 8.25 -33.01 3.77
N LEU A 441 6.97 -32.85 4.09
CA LEU A 441 6.34 -33.15 5.38
C LEU A 441 4.86 -32.78 5.26
N ASN A 442 4.06 -33.85 5.08
CA ASN A 442 2.62 -34.08 5.32
C ASN A 442 1.66 -32.89 5.36
#